data_AF-A0A1W7D568-F1
#
_entry.id   AF-A0A1W7D568-F1
#
_cell.length_a   1.000
_cell.length_b   1.000
_cell.length_c   1.000
_cell.angle_alpha   90.00
_cell.angle_beta   90.00
_cell.angle_gamma   90.00
#
_symmetry.space_group_name_H-M   'P 1'
#
loop_
_entity.id
_entity.type
_entity.pdbx_description
1 polymer ?
#
loop_
_entity_poly.entity_id
_entity_poly.type
_entity_poly.pdbx_seq_one_letter_code
_entity_poly.pdbx_strand_id
1 'polypeptide(L)'
;MNGSRGTGERDDRREQRLGPVVRRGDQMTAGTADQRLLDTRGPSDWVHGDPWRVLRIQSEFVEGFGALAELGPAVSVFGSARTPPGSPEYELGRRIGGGLVEAGFAVITGGGPGAMEAANRGASEAGGVSVGLGIELPFEQGLNEYVGIGINFRYFFVRKTMFVKYAQGFLVLPGGLGTLDELFEALTLVQTRKVTRFPIVLVGTDYWGGLVAWLRDTVVAQGKASPVDESLFHLTDDVDEAIALVTKP
;
A
#
# COMPACT_ATOMS: atom_id res chain seq x y z
N MET A 1 32.02 17.60 80.83
CA MET A 1 32.57 16.79 79.72
C MET A 1 31.46 16.48 78.75
N ASN A 2 31.73 16.81 77.51
CA ASN A 2 30.90 16.69 76.32
C ASN A 2 30.70 15.20 75.96
N GLY A 3 29.55 14.80 75.41
CA GLY A 3 29.34 13.40 75.04
C GLY A 3 28.01 13.05 74.36
N SER A 4 27.72 13.79 73.29
CA SER A 4 26.86 13.47 72.13
C SER A 4 25.66 12.52 72.29
N ARG A 5 24.48 13.12 72.12
CA ARG A 5 23.33 12.53 71.43
C ARG A 5 23.77 11.97 70.08
N GLY A 6 23.67 10.65 69.90
CA GLY A 6 23.61 10.02 68.59
C GLY A 6 22.16 9.96 68.15
N THR A 7 21.70 11.05 67.53
CA THR A 7 20.41 11.15 66.84
C THR A 7 20.34 10.09 65.74
N GLY A 8 19.22 9.36 65.71
CA GLY A 8 18.89 8.52 64.58
C GLY A 8 18.68 9.37 63.34
N GLU A 9 19.66 9.36 62.43
CA GLU A 9 19.50 9.81 61.05
C GLU A 9 19.71 8.60 60.15
N ARG A 10 18.69 7.75 60.08
CA ARG A 10 18.37 7.12 58.80
C ARG A 10 17.32 8.01 58.16
N ASP A 11 17.75 9.13 57.59
CA ASP A 11 16.96 9.86 56.59
C ASP A 11 17.00 9.03 55.31
N ASP A 12 16.32 7.88 55.37
CA ASP A 12 16.09 6.98 54.26
C ASP A 12 15.05 7.67 53.38
N ARG A 13 15.48 8.72 52.67
CA ARG A 13 14.68 9.41 51.65
C ARG A 13 14.44 8.42 50.51
N ARG A 14 13.50 7.51 50.73
CA ARG A 14 13.08 6.53 49.74
C ARG A 14 12.76 7.29 48.45
N GLU A 15 13.49 6.93 47.42
CA GLU A 15 13.46 7.56 46.11
C GLU A 15 13.05 6.51 45.09
N GLN A 16 12.01 6.80 44.31
CA GLN A 16 11.57 5.98 43.19
C GLN A 16 11.99 6.68 41.89
N ARG A 17 12.80 6.01 41.07
CA ARG A 17 13.16 6.47 39.72
C ARG A 17 12.36 5.72 38.67
N LEU A 18 11.56 6.44 37.89
CA LEU A 18 10.72 5.90 36.81
C LEU A 18 11.16 6.58 35.50
N GLY A 19 12.17 6.00 34.84
CA GLY A 19 12.81 6.62 33.67
C GLY A 19 13.43 7.99 34.03
N PRO A 20 13.09 9.09 33.33
CA PRO A 20 13.62 10.42 33.64
C PRO A 20 12.99 11.07 34.89
N VAL A 21 12.00 10.45 35.53
CA VAL A 21 11.25 11.05 36.65
C VAL A 21 11.69 10.48 37.99
N VAL A 22 11.94 11.37 38.96
CA VAL A 22 12.28 11.02 40.36
C VAL A 22 11.12 11.41 41.28
N ARG A 23 10.68 10.47 42.13
CA ARG A 23 9.61 10.67 43.13
C ARG A 23 10.12 10.32 44.53
N ARG A 24 9.70 11.07 45.54
CA ARG A 24 10.10 10.89 46.96
C ARG A 24 8.90 11.10 47.88
N GLY A 25 8.98 10.54 49.09
CA GLY A 25 7.97 10.75 50.13
C GLY A 25 6.57 10.27 49.71
N ASP A 26 5.57 11.13 49.92
CA ASP A 26 4.15 10.85 49.63
C ASP A 26 3.83 10.77 48.12
N GLN A 27 4.75 11.20 47.25
CA GLN A 27 4.61 11.11 45.80
C GLN A 27 4.99 9.73 45.24
N MET A 28 5.50 8.80 46.07
CA MET A 28 5.84 7.44 45.63
C MET A 28 4.59 6.64 45.31
N THR A 29 4.59 5.98 44.16
CA THR A 29 3.47 5.11 43.72
C THR A 29 3.77 3.65 44.02
N ALA A 30 2.78 2.92 44.55
CA ALA A 30 2.86 1.48 44.76
C ALA A 30 2.87 0.71 43.44
N GLY A 31 3.70 -0.34 43.36
CA GLY A 31 3.88 -1.16 42.17
C GLY A 31 4.74 -0.48 41.08
N THR A 32 5.25 -1.29 40.16
CA THR A 32 6.06 -0.80 39.03
C THR A 32 5.18 -0.37 37.85
N ALA A 33 5.76 0.35 36.90
CA ALA A 33 5.07 0.66 35.64
C ALA A 33 4.70 -0.63 34.88
N ASP A 34 5.64 -1.59 34.79
CA ASP A 34 5.41 -2.89 34.14
C ASP A 34 4.31 -3.69 34.83
N GLN A 35 4.30 -3.74 36.16
CA GLN A 35 3.25 -4.45 36.90
C GLN A 35 1.86 -3.88 36.54
N ARG A 36 1.71 -2.55 36.48
CA ARG A 36 0.43 -1.93 36.08
C ARG A 36 0.07 -2.24 34.63
N LEU A 37 1.03 -2.23 33.70
CA LEU A 37 0.81 -2.55 32.29
C LEU A 37 0.41 -4.03 32.09
N LEU A 38 1.06 -4.95 32.80
CA LEU A 38 0.94 -6.39 32.58
C LEU A 38 -0.22 -7.03 33.35
N ASP A 39 -0.51 -6.56 34.58
CA ASP A 39 -1.54 -7.17 35.44
C ASP A 39 -2.94 -6.56 35.23
N THR A 40 -3.03 -5.33 34.70
CA THR A 40 -4.31 -4.62 34.61
C THR A 40 -5.03 -4.90 33.31
N ARG A 41 -6.28 -5.37 33.40
CA ARG A 41 -7.23 -5.41 32.26
C ARG A 41 -8.27 -4.31 32.45
N GLY A 42 -7.95 -3.11 31.97
CA GLY A 42 -8.88 -1.97 31.98
C GLY A 42 -9.99 -2.10 30.91
N PRO A 43 -10.94 -1.16 30.88
CA PRO A 43 -11.95 -1.09 29.81
C PRO A 43 -11.30 -1.02 28.42
N SER A 44 -11.89 -1.67 27.43
CA SER A 44 -11.34 -1.78 26.07
C SER A 44 -11.91 -0.80 25.06
N ASP A 45 -12.89 0.04 25.42
CA ASP A 45 -13.62 0.89 24.47
C ASP A 45 -12.72 1.84 23.64
N TRP A 46 -11.57 2.23 24.20
CA TRP A 46 -10.57 3.05 23.51
C TRP A 46 -10.09 2.41 22.19
N VAL A 47 -10.13 1.07 22.05
CA VAL A 47 -9.74 0.39 20.80
C VAL A 47 -10.68 0.70 19.63
N HIS A 48 -11.87 1.22 19.89
CA HIS A 48 -12.86 1.60 18.88
C HIS A 48 -12.93 3.10 18.62
N GLY A 49 -12.17 3.91 19.38
CA GLY A 49 -12.10 5.36 19.21
C GLY A 49 -11.10 5.79 18.12
N ASP A 50 -11.36 6.95 17.52
CA ASP A 50 -10.50 7.51 16.48
C ASP A 50 -9.05 7.75 16.90
N PRO A 51 -8.72 8.17 18.14
CA PRO A 51 -7.33 8.29 18.57
C PRO A 51 -6.54 6.98 18.41
N TRP A 52 -7.17 5.83 18.70
CA TRP A 52 -6.54 4.53 18.49
C TRP A 52 -6.49 4.14 17.00
N ARG A 53 -7.50 4.52 16.20
CA ARG A 53 -7.46 4.32 14.74
C ARG A 53 -6.29 5.05 14.10
N VAL A 54 -5.98 6.28 14.53
CA VAL A 54 -4.80 7.03 14.05
C VAL A 54 -3.51 6.23 14.26
N LEU A 55 -3.35 5.62 15.45
CA LEU A 55 -2.18 4.79 15.75
C LEU A 55 -2.12 3.54 14.86
N ARG A 56 -3.26 2.87 14.62
CA ARG A 56 -3.30 1.71 13.69
C ARG A 56 -2.99 2.11 12.25
N ILE A 57 -3.52 3.24 11.79
CA ILE A 57 -3.24 3.77 10.45
C ILE A 57 -1.75 4.07 10.31
N GLN A 58 -1.15 4.70 11.32
CA GLN A 58 0.29 4.94 11.36
C GLN A 58 1.08 3.62 11.32
N SER A 59 0.67 2.60 12.09
CA SER A 59 1.30 1.28 12.05
C SER A 59 1.28 0.65 10.64
N GLU A 60 0.14 0.69 9.93
CA GLU A 60 0.07 0.17 8.55
C GLU A 60 0.98 0.93 7.58
N PHE A 61 1.17 2.24 7.76
CA PHE A 61 2.17 2.99 6.98
C PHE A 61 3.59 2.54 7.31
N VAL A 62 3.93 2.36 8.59
CA VAL A 62 5.26 1.91 9.01
C VAL A 62 5.57 0.51 8.45
N GLU A 63 4.63 -0.42 8.56
CA GLU A 63 4.75 -1.79 8.04
C GLU A 63 4.88 -1.80 6.52
N GLY A 64 4.00 -1.08 5.81
CA GLY A 64 4.07 -0.97 4.36
C GLY A 64 5.36 -0.33 3.86
N PHE A 65 5.82 0.74 4.52
CA PHE A 65 7.07 1.38 4.13
C PHE A 65 8.30 0.53 4.43
N GLY A 66 8.32 -0.17 5.56
CA GLY A 66 9.41 -1.07 5.93
C GLY A 66 9.50 -2.27 4.98
N ALA A 67 8.38 -2.91 4.67
CA ALA A 67 8.35 -4.10 3.83
C ALA A 67 8.76 -3.83 2.36
N LEU A 68 8.51 -2.63 1.85
CA LEU A 68 8.79 -2.26 0.46
C LEU A 68 10.04 -1.37 0.31
N ALA A 69 10.79 -1.13 1.39
CA ALA A 69 11.90 -0.17 1.41
C ALA A 69 13.00 -0.45 0.37
N GLU A 70 13.25 -1.73 0.08
CA GLU A 70 14.34 -2.18 -0.80
C GLU A 70 13.83 -2.80 -2.12
N LEU A 71 12.57 -2.53 -2.50
CA LEU A 71 11.91 -3.20 -3.63
C LEU A 71 12.60 -2.95 -4.99
N GLY A 72 13.28 -1.81 -5.15
CA GLY A 72 13.82 -1.38 -6.44
C GLY A 72 12.74 -0.85 -7.40
N PRO A 73 13.03 -0.78 -8.71
CA PRO A 73 12.04 -0.39 -9.72
C PRO A 73 10.88 -1.38 -9.78
N ALA A 74 9.65 -0.88 -9.84
CA ALA A 74 8.44 -1.69 -9.93
C ALA A 74 7.34 -1.02 -10.77
N VAL A 75 6.45 -1.85 -11.31
CA VAL A 75 5.24 -1.41 -11.99
C VAL A 75 4.04 -2.01 -11.27
N SER A 76 3.03 -1.18 -11.01
CA SER A 76 1.76 -1.68 -10.48
C SER A 76 0.85 -2.12 -11.62
N VAL A 77 0.36 -3.36 -11.54
CA VAL A 77 -0.53 -3.96 -12.53
C VAL A 77 -1.92 -4.13 -11.92
N PHE A 78 -2.92 -3.58 -12.60
CA PHE A 78 -4.33 -3.67 -12.19
C PHE A 78 -5.16 -4.39 -13.24
N GLY A 79 -6.25 -5.01 -12.81
CA GLY A 79 -7.21 -5.66 -13.67
C GLY A 79 -8.31 -6.34 -12.87
N SER A 80 -9.23 -7.00 -13.56
CA SER A 80 -10.36 -7.68 -12.94
C SER A 80 -9.93 -8.84 -12.03
N ALA A 81 -10.46 -8.86 -10.81
CA ALA A 81 -10.42 -10.04 -9.93
C ALA A 81 -11.22 -11.25 -10.49
N ARG A 82 -12.04 -11.02 -11.51
CA ARG A 82 -12.98 -12.00 -12.07
C ARG A 82 -12.50 -12.63 -13.38
N THR A 83 -11.34 -12.23 -13.89
CA THR A 83 -10.79 -12.79 -15.13
C THR A 83 -10.50 -14.29 -14.94
N PRO A 84 -11.09 -15.20 -15.73
CA PRO A 84 -10.87 -16.64 -15.55
C PRO A 84 -9.44 -17.05 -15.92
N PRO A 85 -8.79 -17.94 -15.14
CA PRO A 85 -7.52 -18.56 -15.54
C PRO A 85 -7.62 -19.23 -16.92
N GLY A 86 -6.58 -19.06 -17.74
CA GLY A 86 -6.53 -19.58 -19.12
C GLY A 86 -7.35 -18.80 -20.15
N SER A 87 -8.08 -17.75 -19.75
CA SER A 87 -8.68 -16.82 -20.70
C SER A 87 -7.60 -15.99 -21.44
N PRO A 88 -7.90 -15.44 -22.63
CA PRO A 88 -6.95 -14.57 -23.32
C PRO A 88 -6.47 -13.37 -22.48
N GLU A 89 -7.37 -12.76 -21.69
CA GLU A 89 -7.02 -11.67 -20.77
C GLU A 89 -6.12 -12.12 -19.62
N TYR A 90 -6.29 -13.35 -19.13
CA TYR A 90 -5.41 -13.91 -18.09
C TYR A 90 -4.01 -14.15 -18.66
N GLU A 91 -3.90 -14.81 -19.82
CA GLU A 91 -2.59 -15.05 -20.44
C GLU A 91 -1.91 -13.74 -20.85
N LEU A 92 -2.68 -12.71 -21.21
CA LEU A 92 -2.18 -11.36 -21.42
C LEU A 92 -1.53 -10.80 -20.14
N GLY A 93 -2.21 -10.88 -19.00
CA GLY A 93 -1.65 -10.46 -17.71
C GLY A 93 -0.40 -11.23 -17.32
N ARG A 94 -0.36 -12.54 -17.60
CA ARG A 94 0.81 -13.38 -17.36
C ARG A 94 2.01 -13.00 -18.23
N ARG A 95 1.78 -12.73 -19.53
CA ARG A 95 2.83 -12.23 -20.42
C ARG A 95 3.37 -10.87 -19.97
N ILE A 96 2.49 -9.96 -19.56
CA ILE A 96 2.89 -8.66 -19.01
C ILE A 96 3.74 -8.83 -17.76
N GLY A 97 3.30 -9.68 -16.81
CA GLY A 97 4.05 -9.94 -15.59
C GLY A 97 5.47 -10.45 -15.85
N GLY A 98 5.62 -11.42 -16.76
CA GLY A 98 6.93 -11.95 -17.16
C GLY A 98 7.78 -10.91 -17.88
N GLY A 99 7.21 -10.19 -18.85
CA GLY A 99 7.95 -9.19 -19.62
C GLY A 99 8.40 -7.97 -18.79
N LEU A 100 7.65 -7.58 -17.75
CA LEU A 100 8.09 -6.56 -16.79
C LEU A 100 9.34 -7.02 -16.00
N VAL A 101 9.38 -8.29 -15.60
CA VAL A 101 10.54 -8.86 -14.92
C VAL A 101 11.74 -8.93 -15.86
N GLU A 102 11.54 -9.32 -17.12
CA GLU A 102 12.60 -9.30 -18.14
C GLU A 102 13.14 -7.88 -18.38
N ALA A 103 12.29 -6.86 -18.24
CA ALA A 103 12.69 -5.45 -18.30
C ALA A 103 13.34 -4.93 -17.00
N GLY A 104 13.49 -5.77 -15.96
CA GLY A 104 14.16 -5.42 -14.70
C GLY A 104 13.26 -4.77 -13.65
N PHE A 105 11.94 -4.93 -13.74
CA PHE A 105 10.97 -4.36 -12.80
C PHE A 105 10.32 -5.44 -11.94
N ALA A 106 10.13 -5.12 -10.66
CA ALA A 106 9.20 -5.86 -9.80
C ALA A 106 7.75 -5.60 -10.25
N VAL A 107 6.86 -6.55 -9.97
CA VAL A 107 5.44 -6.45 -10.31
C VAL A 107 4.63 -6.33 -9.03
N ILE A 108 3.90 -5.23 -8.89
CA ILE A 108 3.01 -4.97 -7.75
C ILE A 108 1.56 -5.17 -8.20
N THR A 109 0.78 -5.95 -7.45
CA THR A 109 -0.65 -6.11 -7.71
C THR A 109 -1.45 -5.98 -6.41
N GLY A 110 -2.78 -6.07 -6.50
CA GLY A 110 -3.64 -6.22 -5.33
C GLY A 110 -3.58 -7.58 -4.64
N GLY A 111 -2.79 -8.52 -5.17
CA GLY A 111 -2.61 -9.88 -4.63
C GLY A 111 -3.83 -10.79 -4.74
N GLY A 112 -4.95 -10.32 -5.33
CA GLY A 112 -6.16 -11.11 -5.50
C GLY A 112 -6.10 -12.09 -6.68
N PRO A 113 -7.22 -12.75 -6.99
CA PRO A 113 -7.39 -13.65 -8.15
C PRO A 113 -7.43 -12.88 -9.49
N GLY A 114 -7.62 -13.63 -10.57
CA GLY A 114 -7.88 -13.08 -11.90
C GLY A 114 -6.66 -12.40 -12.53
N ALA A 115 -6.84 -11.21 -13.08
CA ALA A 115 -5.77 -10.48 -13.76
C ALA A 115 -4.60 -10.12 -12.83
N MET A 116 -4.87 -9.92 -11.53
CA MET A 116 -3.83 -9.71 -10.52
C MET A 116 -2.96 -10.96 -10.35
N GLU A 117 -3.59 -12.12 -10.16
CA GLU A 117 -2.91 -13.41 -10.11
C GLU A 117 -2.12 -13.69 -11.37
N ALA A 118 -2.69 -13.42 -12.56
CA ALA A 118 -2.00 -13.58 -13.82
C ALA A 118 -0.67 -12.81 -13.86
N ALA A 119 -0.69 -11.53 -13.49
CA ALA A 119 0.52 -10.71 -13.45
C ALA A 119 1.52 -11.19 -12.39
N ASN A 120 1.07 -11.56 -11.19
CA ASN A 120 1.94 -12.14 -10.16
C ASN A 120 2.58 -13.45 -10.63
N ARG A 121 1.80 -14.31 -11.29
CA ARG A 121 2.25 -15.58 -11.85
C ARG A 121 3.32 -15.38 -12.90
N GLY A 122 3.07 -14.48 -13.85
CA GLY A 122 4.06 -14.14 -14.88
C GLY A 122 5.39 -13.68 -14.28
N ALA A 123 5.31 -12.78 -13.29
CA ALA A 123 6.50 -12.27 -12.61
C ALA A 123 7.25 -13.37 -11.83
N SER A 124 6.51 -14.22 -11.11
CA SER A 124 7.07 -15.32 -10.33
C SER A 124 7.73 -16.38 -11.22
N GLU A 125 7.11 -16.74 -12.34
CA GLU A 125 7.65 -17.72 -13.28
C GLU A 125 8.88 -17.22 -14.02
N ALA A 126 8.98 -15.91 -14.24
CA ALA A 126 10.19 -15.25 -14.76
C ALA A 126 11.31 -15.08 -13.71
N GLY A 127 11.09 -15.51 -12.46
CA GLY A 127 12.08 -15.43 -11.39
C GLY A 127 12.28 -14.04 -10.79
N GLY A 128 11.34 -13.12 -11.03
CA GLY A 128 11.38 -11.75 -10.52
C GLY A 128 10.66 -11.55 -9.19
N VAL A 129 10.63 -10.31 -8.71
CA VAL A 129 9.93 -9.95 -7.48
C VAL A 129 8.45 -9.70 -7.75
N SER A 130 7.60 -10.54 -7.17
CA SER A 130 6.14 -10.47 -7.25
C SER A 130 5.55 -10.00 -5.92
N VAL A 131 4.88 -8.85 -5.92
CA VAL A 131 4.31 -8.21 -4.73
C VAL A 131 2.78 -8.26 -4.78
N GLY A 132 2.15 -8.58 -3.66
CA GLY A 132 0.70 -8.57 -3.47
C GLY A 132 0.30 -7.69 -2.29
N LEU A 133 -0.37 -6.58 -2.59
CA LEU A 133 -0.91 -5.65 -1.61
C LEU A 133 -2.40 -5.94 -1.40
N GLY A 134 -2.70 -6.91 -0.53
CA GLY A 134 -4.05 -7.34 -0.19
C GLY A 134 -4.84 -6.28 0.57
N ILE A 135 -6.17 -6.42 0.58
CA ILE A 135 -7.07 -5.61 1.42
C ILE A 135 -8.07 -6.52 2.12
N GLU A 136 -8.37 -6.24 3.39
CA GLU A 136 -9.42 -6.94 4.14
C GLU A 136 -10.79 -6.70 3.50
N LEU A 137 -11.40 -7.78 2.97
CA LEU A 137 -12.74 -7.78 2.39
C LEU A 137 -13.60 -8.88 3.03
N PRO A 138 -14.93 -8.71 3.08
CA PRO A 138 -15.81 -9.70 3.70
C PRO A 138 -16.00 -10.99 2.89
N PHE A 139 -15.59 -11.03 1.61
CA PHE A 139 -15.87 -12.15 0.69
C PHE A 139 -14.66 -12.61 -0.14
N GLU A 140 -13.66 -11.77 -0.35
CA GLU A 140 -12.47 -12.09 -1.12
C GLU A 140 -11.32 -12.27 -0.12
N GLN A 141 -10.88 -13.51 0.08
CA GLN A 141 -9.92 -13.86 1.13
C GLN A 141 -8.64 -14.43 0.55
N GLY A 142 -7.50 -13.83 0.94
CA GLY A 142 -6.17 -14.35 0.72
C GLY A 142 -5.42 -13.67 -0.43
N LEU A 143 -4.09 -13.80 -0.37
CA LEU A 143 -3.20 -13.49 -1.47
C LEU A 143 -3.09 -14.73 -2.37
N ASN A 144 -2.96 -14.53 -3.68
CA ASN A 144 -2.72 -15.63 -4.61
C ASN A 144 -1.34 -16.29 -4.37
N GLU A 145 -1.19 -17.53 -4.85
CA GLU A 145 -0.02 -18.38 -4.56
C GLU A 145 1.30 -17.87 -5.17
N TYR A 146 1.23 -16.92 -6.12
CA TYR A 146 2.39 -16.40 -6.85
C TYR A 146 2.94 -15.11 -6.23
N VAL A 147 2.40 -14.66 -5.09
CA VAL A 147 2.90 -13.52 -4.35
C VAL A 147 4.14 -13.91 -3.54
N GLY A 148 5.28 -13.26 -3.82
CA GLY A 148 6.52 -13.43 -3.06
C GLY A 148 6.62 -12.49 -1.85
N ILE A 149 6.20 -11.23 -2.02
CA ILE A 149 6.11 -10.24 -0.92
C ILE A 149 4.64 -9.86 -0.74
N GLY A 150 4.05 -10.27 0.39
CA GLY A 150 2.64 -10.07 0.69
C GLY A 150 2.41 -9.11 1.87
N ILE A 151 1.51 -8.14 1.70
CA ILE A 151 1.07 -7.25 2.78
C ILE A 151 -0.46 -7.15 2.71
N ASN A 152 -1.15 -7.45 3.81
CA ASN A 152 -2.61 -7.32 3.90
C ASN A 152 -2.96 -6.04 4.66
N PHE A 153 -3.52 -5.07 3.96
CA PHE A 153 -3.98 -3.82 4.54
C PHE A 153 -5.41 -3.93 5.05
N ARG A 154 -5.77 -3.06 5.99
CA ARG A 154 -7.16 -2.84 6.39
C ARG A 154 -7.69 -1.53 5.84
N TYR A 155 -6.83 -0.51 5.71
CA TYR A 155 -7.22 0.80 5.22
C TYR A 155 -6.89 0.97 3.74
N PHE A 156 -7.92 1.15 2.91
CA PHE A 156 -7.79 1.37 1.46
C PHE A 156 -6.78 2.46 1.10
N PHE A 157 -6.84 3.61 1.78
CA PHE A 157 -5.98 4.75 1.44
C PHE A 157 -4.49 4.52 1.76
N VAL A 158 -4.17 3.66 2.74
CA VAL A 158 -2.79 3.26 3.01
C VAL A 158 -2.29 2.40 1.85
N ARG A 159 -3.07 1.38 1.46
CA ARG A 159 -2.78 0.51 0.32
C ARG A 159 -2.59 1.30 -0.98
N LYS A 160 -3.50 2.23 -1.29
CA LYS A 160 -3.42 3.14 -2.45
C LYS A 160 -2.12 3.91 -2.51
N THR A 161 -1.68 4.43 -1.36
CA THR A 161 -0.39 5.13 -1.25
C THR A 161 0.78 4.23 -1.66
N MET A 162 0.75 2.93 -1.30
CA MET A 162 1.83 2.00 -1.64
C MET A 162 1.90 1.70 -3.13
N PHE A 163 0.77 1.60 -3.82
CA PHE A 163 0.75 1.40 -5.28
C PHE A 163 1.45 2.51 -6.04
N VAL A 164 1.27 3.76 -5.61
CA VAL A 164 1.88 4.92 -6.27
C VAL A 164 3.32 5.14 -5.81
N LYS A 165 3.59 5.04 -4.50
CA LYS A 165 4.90 5.36 -3.92
C LYS A 165 6.01 4.42 -4.43
N TYR A 166 5.69 3.15 -4.60
CA TYR A 166 6.68 2.11 -4.92
C TYR A 166 6.68 1.69 -6.39
N ALA A 167 5.80 2.25 -7.21
CA ALA A 167 5.81 2.03 -8.65
C ALA A 167 6.35 3.26 -9.41
N GLN A 168 6.87 3.04 -10.61
CA GLN A 168 7.19 4.11 -11.55
C GLN A 168 6.11 4.31 -12.61
N GLY A 169 5.15 3.40 -12.73
CA GLY A 169 4.04 3.52 -13.66
C GLY A 169 2.99 2.44 -13.43
N PHE A 170 1.85 2.58 -14.11
CA PHE A 170 0.73 1.66 -14.06
C PHE A 170 0.49 0.96 -15.40
N LEU A 171 0.24 -0.35 -15.34
CA LEU A 171 -0.32 -1.15 -16.42
C LEU A 171 -1.71 -1.62 -16.03
N VAL A 172 -2.71 -1.33 -16.85
CA VAL A 172 -4.12 -1.50 -16.51
C VAL A 172 -4.79 -2.40 -17.54
N LEU A 173 -4.99 -3.66 -17.14
CA LEU A 173 -5.76 -4.67 -17.86
C LEU A 173 -7.27 -4.41 -17.70
N PRO A 174 -8.13 -5.00 -18.56
CA PRO A 174 -9.58 -4.94 -18.41
C PRO A 174 -10.04 -5.25 -16.99
N GLY A 175 -10.91 -4.39 -16.44
CA GLY A 175 -11.17 -4.39 -15.00
C GLY A 175 -12.41 -3.62 -14.56
N GLY A 176 -12.93 -3.99 -13.39
CA GLY A 176 -14.16 -3.39 -12.85
C GLY A 176 -13.92 -2.07 -12.09
N LEU A 177 -14.83 -1.78 -11.15
CA LEU A 177 -14.80 -0.53 -10.38
C LEU A 177 -13.51 -0.31 -9.60
N GLY A 178 -12.93 -1.35 -9.00
CA GLY A 178 -11.64 -1.23 -8.30
C GLY A 178 -10.50 -0.84 -9.24
N THR A 179 -10.49 -1.36 -10.47
CA THR A 179 -9.51 -0.99 -11.50
C THR A 179 -9.70 0.45 -11.95
N LEU A 180 -10.96 0.89 -12.14
CA LEU A 180 -11.28 2.27 -12.48
C LEU A 180 -10.90 3.26 -11.37
N ASP A 181 -11.10 2.90 -10.10
CA ASP A 181 -10.70 3.70 -8.95
C ASP A 181 -9.19 4.02 -8.98
N GLU A 182 -8.35 2.99 -9.16
CA GLU A 182 -6.89 3.18 -9.23
C GLU A 182 -6.45 3.91 -10.50
N LEU A 183 -7.10 3.66 -11.64
CA LEU A 183 -6.86 4.39 -12.89
C LEU A 183 -7.11 5.90 -12.73
N PHE A 184 -8.28 6.28 -12.24
CA PHE A 184 -8.64 7.70 -12.12
C PHE A 184 -7.87 8.40 -10.99
N GLU A 185 -7.47 7.68 -9.94
CA GLU A 185 -6.56 8.21 -8.94
C GLU A 185 -5.20 8.57 -9.57
N ALA A 186 -4.59 7.66 -10.33
CA ALA A 186 -3.32 7.92 -11.01
C ALA A 186 -3.44 9.08 -12.02
N LEU A 187 -4.48 9.09 -12.85
CA LEU A 187 -4.71 10.19 -13.81
C LEU A 187 -4.80 11.54 -13.10
N THR A 188 -5.55 11.61 -11.98
CA THR A 188 -5.69 12.84 -11.21
C THR A 188 -4.35 13.27 -10.57
N LEU A 189 -3.56 12.33 -10.07
CA LEU A 189 -2.24 12.61 -9.49
C LEU A 189 -1.26 13.16 -10.54
N VAL A 190 -1.27 12.63 -11.77
CA VAL A 190 -0.44 13.14 -12.87
C VAL A 190 -0.95 14.50 -13.36
N GLN A 191 -2.26 14.63 -13.60
CA GLN A 191 -2.89 15.88 -14.03
C GLN A 191 -2.57 17.04 -13.07
N THR A 192 -2.62 16.79 -11.76
CA THR A 192 -2.34 17.78 -10.71
C THR A 192 -0.85 17.93 -10.39
N ARG A 193 0.04 17.22 -11.11
CA ARG A 193 1.49 17.21 -10.91
C ARG A 193 1.92 16.79 -9.50
N LYS A 194 1.09 16.01 -8.81
CA LYS A 194 1.46 15.35 -7.55
C LYS A 194 2.45 14.22 -7.79
N VAL A 195 2.39 13.63 -9.00
CA VAL A 195 3.44 12.79 -9.56
C VAL A 195 3.75 13.30 -10.97
N THR A 196 5.02 13.37 -11.35
CA THR A 196 5.46 14.08 -12.58
C THR A 196 5.98 13.19 -13.69
N ARG A 197 6.38 11.95 -13.39
CA ARG A 197 6.84 10.94 -14.36
C ARG A 197 6.22 9.60 -13.99
N PHE A 198 5.03 9.35 -14.50
CA PHE A 198 4.24 8.19 -14.13
C PHE A 198 3.41 7.72 -15.34
N PRO A 199 3.99 6.93 -16.26
CA PRO A 199 3.26 6.38 -17.39
C PRO A 199 2.08 5.53 -16.91
N ILE A 200 0.93 5.74 -17.54
CA ILE A 200 -0.28 4.96 -17.35
C ILE A 200 -0.59 4.31 -18.70
N VAL A 201 -0.59 2.98 -18.74
CA VAL A 201 -0.83 2.23 -19.97
C VAL A 201 -2.04 1.34 -19.78
N LEU A 202 -3.06 1.57 -20.62
CA LEU A 202 -4.26 0.76 -20.72
C LEU A 202 -4.03 -0.31 -21.79
N VAL A 203 -4.34 -1.56 -21.47
CA VAL A 203 -4.24 -2.68 -22.41
C VAL A 203 -5.64 -3.20 -22.76
N GLY A 204 -5.93 -3.38 -24.05
CA GLY A 204 -7.24 -3.81 -24.56
C GLY A 204 -8.03 -2.65 -25.17
N THR A 205 -7.73 -2.29 -26.41
CA THR A 205 -8.34 -1.16 -27.13
C THR A 205 -9.86 -1.29 -27.21
N ASP A 206 -10.36 -2.49 -27.52
CA ASP A 206 -11.79 -2.78 -27.60
C ASP A 206 -12.51 -2.56 -26.26
N TYR A 207 -11.87 -2.92 -25.14
CA TYR A 207 -12.45 -2.79 -23.80
C TYR A 207 -12.51 -1.31 -23.36
N TRP A 208 -11.40 -0.59 -23.53
CA TRP A 208 -11.26 0.78 -23.04
C TRP A 208 -11.84 1.84 -24.01
N GLY A 209 -12.06 1.49 -25.28
CA GLY A 209 -12.45 2.43 -26.32
C GLY A 209 -13.70 3.25 -25.98
N GLY A 210 -14.72 2.62 -25.38
CA GLY A 210 -15.94 3.32 -24.95
C GLY A 210 -15.69 4.36 -23.84
N LEU A 211 -14.83 4.04 -22.86
CA LEU A 211 -14.47 4.96 -21.78
C LEU A 211 -13.66 6.14 -22.32
N VAL A 212 -12.67 5.87 -23.17
CA VAL A 212 -11.81 6.89 -23.78
C VAL A 212 -12.63 7.81 -24.68
N ALA A 213 -13.55 7.28 -25.47
CA ALA A 213 -14.48 8.07 -26.27
C ALA A 213 -15.34 8.99 -25.38
N TRP A 214 -15.90 8.47 -24.28
CA TRP A 214 -16.67 9.31 -23.35
C TRP A 214 -15.82 10.42 -22.69
N LEU A 215 -14.58 10.10 -22.28
CA LEU A 215 -13.66 11.10 -21.74
C LEU A 215 -13.41 12.24 -22.73
N ARG A 216 -13.16 11.91 -24.00
CA ARG A 216 -12.98 12.90 -25.07
C ARG A 216 -14.27 13.67 -25.38
N ASP A 217 -15.31 12.95 -25.77
CA ASP A 217 -16.51 13.51 -26.42
C ASP A 217 -17.47 14.15 -25.41
N THR A 218 -17.32 13.84 -24.12
CA THR A 218 -18.16 14.41 -23.05
C THR A 218 -17.33 15.22 -22.06
N VAL A 219 -16.33 14.60 -21.41
CA VAL A 219 -15.61 15.25 -20.30
C VAL A 219 -14.74 16.41 -20.83
N VAL A 220 -13.92 16.18 -21.84
CA VAL A 220 -13.08 17.21 -22.48
C VAL A 220 -13.95 18.17 -23.29
N ALA A 221 -14.84 17.68 -24.14
CA ALA A 221 -15.70 18.52 -24.98
C ALA A 221 -16.56 19.53 -24.20
N GLN A 222 -16.97 19.17 -22.97
CA GLN A 222 -17.73 20.07 -22.08
C GLN A 222 -16.84 20.86 -21.11
N GLY A 223 -15.51 20.84 -21.26
CA GLY A 223 -14.59 21.64 -20.45
C GLY A 223 -14.44 21.18 -19.00
N LYS A 224 -14.63 19.88 -18.73
CA LYS A 224 -14.40 19.27 -17.40
C LYS A 224 -12.96 18.74 -17.26
N ALA A 225 -12.28 18.54 -18.39
CA ALA A 225 -10.86 18.23 -18.51
C ALA A 225 -10.28 18.99 -19.72
N SER A 226 -8.95 19.03 -19.83
CA SER A 226 -8.24 19.65 -20.94
C SER A 226 -7.91 18.65 -22.05
N PRO A 227 -7.83 19.04 -23.33
CA PRO A 227 -7.38 18.14 -24.40
C PRO A 227 -5.99 17.55 -24.18
N VAL A 228 -5.11 18.24 -23.43
CA VAL A 228 -3.79 17.69 -23.08
C VAL A 228 -3.88 16.54 -22.08
N ASP A 229 -4.98 16.43 -21.34
CA ASP A 229 -5.19 15.36 -20.37
C ASP A 229 -5.41 14.00 -21.06
N GLU A 230 -5.76 13.99 -22.35
CA GLU A 230 -5.82 12.75 -23.16
C GLU A 230 -4.43 12.12 -23.38
N SER A 231 -3.36 12.90 -23.24
CA SER A 231 -1.98 12.38 -23.34
C SER A 231 -1.43 11.79 -22.04
N LEU A 232 -2.24 11.76 -20.97
CA LEU A 232 -1.82 11.22 -19.66
C LEU A 232 -1.73 9.70 -19.64
N PHE A 233 -2.35 9.02 -20.60
CA PHE A 233 -2.30 7.57 -20.72
C PHE A 233 -2.08 7.13 -22.17
N HIS A 234 -1.58 5.91 -22.32
CA HIS A 234 -1.49 5.22 -23.60
C HIS A 234 -2.50 4.07 -23.65
N LEU A 235 -3.00 3.75 -24.84
CA LEU A 235 -3.90 2.63 -25.07
C LEU A 235 -3.32 1.76 -26.19
N THR A 236 -3.11 0.47 -25.90
CA THR A 236 -2.53 -0.48 -26.86
C THR A 236 -3.05 -1.90 -26.65
N ASP A 237 -2.89 -2.75 -27.66
CA ASP A 237 -3.06 -4.21 -27.57
C ASP A 237 -1.72 -4.96 -27.62
N ASP A 238 -0.62 -4.26 -27.91
CA ASP A 238 0.71 -4.83 -27.99
C ASP A 238 1.36 -4.83 -26.60
N VAL A 239 1.65 -6.03 -26.10
CA VAL A 239 2.31 -6.27 -24.81
C VAL A 239 3.70 -5.63 -24.78
N ASP A 240 4.45 -5.74 -25.87
CA ASP A 240 5.83 -5.26 -25.93
C ASP A 240 5.85 -3.73 -25.96
N GLU A 241 4.91 -3.12 -26.69
CA GLU A 241 4.69 -1.67 -26.64
C GLU A 241 4.29 -1.22 -25.23
N ALA A 242 3.36 -1.94 -24.58
CA ALA A 242 2.86 -1.59 -23.26
C ALA A 242 3.99 -1.59 -22.21
N ILE A 243 4.86 -2.62 -22.24
CA ILE A 243 6.04 -2.71 -21.38
C ILE A 243 7.03 -1.59 -21.72
N ALA A 244 7.32 -1.36 -23.00
CA ALA A 244 8.25 -0.32 -23.41
C ALA A 244 7.79 1.08 -22.98
N LEU A 245 6.49 1.37 -23.04
CA LEU A 245 5.92 2.65 -22.62
C LEU A 245 6.03 2.87 -21.10
N VAL A 246 5.80 1.84 -20.29
CA VAL A 246 5.82 1.98 -18.82
C VAL A 246 7.23 1.93 -18.23
N THR A 247 8.19 1.30 -18.93
CA THR A 247 9.56 1.11 -18.45
C THR A 247 10.56 2.13 -19.00
N LYS A 248 10.15 3.00 -19.93
CA LYS A 248 11.03 4.01 -20.53
C LYS A 248 11.51 5.03 -19.46
N PRO A 249 12.82 5.32 -19.39
CA PRO A 249 13.39 6.22 -18.37
C PRO A 249 13.02 7.70 -18.53
#